data_AF-A0A1E4F774-F1
#
_entry.id   AF-A0A1E4F774-F1
#
_cell.length_a   1.000
_cell.length_b   1.000
_cell.length_c   1.000
_cell.angle_alpha   90.00
_cell.angle_beta   90.00
_cell.angle_gamma   90.00
#
_symmetry.space_group_name_H-M   'P 1'
#
loop_
_entity.id
_entity.type
_entity.pdbx_description
1 polymer ?
#
loop_
_entity_poly.entity_id
_entity_poly.type
_entity_poly.pdbx_seq_one_letter_code
_entity_poly.pdbx_strand_id
1 'polypeptide(L)'
;MGQVGLILTFITEFSPAQAGGRSTTSIPTQGAKLMSQYISGIDHIEMNVDNMEEMVAFLKKAGFTETRRTEHTGGSVELRFPGGPDAPIFEINQSDDEPKGFQHIAMRATDIDAAYKDYLEKGFEFIRPLHEQPTSSGRRVFNLKDPEGKKLQISTRIPG
;
A
#
# COMPACT_ATOMS: atom_id res chain seq x y z
N MET A 1 -4.79 68.79 29.81
CA MET A 1 -5.95 68.53 28.92
C MET A 1 -5.36 67.81 27.71
N GLY A 2 -5.35 66.49 27.57
CA GLY A 2 -6.37 65.50 27.90
C GLY A 2 -7.17 65.18 26.63
N GLN A 3 -6.58 64.47 25.66
CA GLN A 3 -7.36 63.85 24.58
C GLN A 3 -6.70 62.55 24.08
N VAL A 4 -7.19 61.45 24.64
CA VAL A 4 -7.29 60.10 24.07
C VAL A 4 -8.32 60.22 22.93
N GLY A 5 -8.20 59.69 21.71
CA GLY A 5 -7.68 58.43 21.22
C GLY A 5 -8.84 57.72 20.50
N LEU A 6 -8.68 57.34 19.23
CA LEU A 6 -9.30 56.15 18.61
C LEU A 6 -8.75 55.96 17.20
N ILE A 7 -7.98 54.89 17.00
CA ILE A 7 -7.55 54.42 15.67
C ILE A 7 -8.69 53.55 15.12
N LEU A 8 -9.25 53.94 13.98
CA LEU A 8 -10.30 53.21 13.28
C LEU A 8 -9.64 52.18 12.34
N THR A 9 -9.60 50.92 12.76
CA THR A 9 -9.15 49.80 11.89
C THR A 9 -10.34 49.34 11.05
N PHE A 10 -10.28 49.55 9.73
CA PHE A 10 -11.21 48.94 8.78
C PHE A 10 -10.80 47.48 8.56
N ILE A 11 -11.63 46.55 9.04
CA ILE A 11 -11.58 45.14 8.68
C ILE A 11 -12.53 44.97 7.49
N THR A 12 -11.98 44.59 6.33
CA THR A 12 -12.76 44.22 5.14
C THR A 12 -13.41 42.87 5.38
N GLU A 13 -14.75 42.83 5.40
CA GLU A 13 -15.51 41.58 5.40
C GLU A 13 -15.41 40.90 4.03
N PHE A 14 -14.88 39.68 4.02
CA PHE A 14 -14.88 38.79 2.86
C PHE A 14 -16.16 37.94 2.94
N SER A 15 -17.13 38.23 2.08
CA SER A 15 -18.35 37.43 1.93
C SER A 15 -18.03 36.11 1.18
N PRO A 16 -18.27 34.91 1.72
CA PRO A 16 -18.11 33.70 0.95
C PRO A 16 -19.30 33.54 -0.01
N ALA A 17 -19.00 33.55 -1.31
CA ALA A 17 -19.93 33.18 -2.35
C ALA A 17 -20.46 31.76 -2.09
N GLN A 18 -21.76 31.58 -2.32
CA GLN A 18 -22.47 30.30 -2.23
C GLN A 18 -21.80 29.23 -3.08
N ALA A 19 -21.19 28.24 -2.43
CA ALA A 19 -20.73 27.02 -3.09
C ALA A 19 -21.94 26.11 -3.34
N GLY A 20 -22.28 25.94 -4.62
CA GLY A 20 -23.28 24.98 -5.07
C GLY A 20 -22.98 23.56 -4.58
N GLY A 21 -24.03 22.89 -4.08
CA GLY A 21 -23.95 21.57 -3.52
C GLY A 21 -23.45 20.52 -4.51
N ARG A 22 -22.26 19.97 -4.26
CA ARG A 22 -21.98 18.58 -4.63
C ARG A 22 -22.67 17.71 -3.59
N SER A 23 -23.58 16.86 -4.05
CA SER A 23 -24.10 15.74 -3.28
C SER A 23 -22.92 14.87 -2.85
N THR A 24 -22.44 15.08 -1.63
CA THR A 24 -21.59 14.10 -0.95
C THR A 24 -22.54 13.01 -0.48
N THR A 25 -22.68 11.95 -1.27
CA THR A 25 -23.22 10.70 -0.75
C THR A 25 -22.29 10.27 0.37
N SER A 26 -22.61 10.67 1.60
CA SER A 26 -21.86 10.29 2.78
C SER A 26 -22.02 8.78 2.94
N ILE A 27 -20.93 8.04 2.76
CA ILE A 27 -20.87 6.63 3.14
C ILE A 27 -21.25 6.57 4.63
N PRO A 28 -22.28 5.80 5.01
CA PRO A 28 -22.80 5.82 6.38
C PRO A 28 -21.69 5.41 7.35
N THR A 29 -21.28 6.35 8.20
CA THR A 29 -20.33 6.11 9.28
C THR A 29 -21.12 5.74 10.53
N GLN A 30 -21.64 4.51 10.55
CA GLN A 30 -22.24 3.94 11.76
C GLN A 30 -21.45 2.68 12.13
N GLY A 31 -20.52 2.82 13.09
CA GLY A 31 -19.83 1.68 13.72
C GLY A 31 -18.77 0.97 12.88
N ALA A 32 -18.30 1.59 11.78
CA ALA A 32 -17.27 0.97 10.95
C ALA A 32 -15.96 0.85 11.74
N LYS A 33 -15.58 -0.39 12.04
CA LYS A 33 -14.21 -0.82 12.33
C LYS A 33 -13.36 -0.48 11.10
N LEU A 34 -13.02 0.81 10.97
CA LEU A 34 -12.31 1.38 9.84
C LEU A 34 -10.86 0.91 9.96
N MET A 35 -10.36 0.33 8.86
CA MET A 35 -9.18 -0.53 8.77
C MET A 35 -9.44 -1.97 9.25
N SER A 36 -9.04 -2.94 8.42
CA SER A 36 -8.80 -4.28 8.93
C SER A 36 -7.78 -4.13 10.06
N GLN A 37 -8.21 -4.32 11.30
CA GLN A 37 -7.35 -4.29 12.50
C GLN A 37 -6.15 -5.26 12.40
N TYR A 38 -6.16 -6.09 11.35
CA TYR A 38 -5.17 -7.07 11.03
C TYR A 38 -4.16 -6.60 9.97
N ILE A 39 -4.20 -5.35 9.52
CA ILE A 39 -3.24 -4.78 8.57
C ILE A 39 -2.38 -3.72 9.27
N SER A 40 -1.06 -3.82 9.08
CA SER A 40 -0.06 -2.95 9.74
C SER A 40 0.70 -2.03 8.79
N GLY A 41 0.51 -2.15 7.48
CA GLY A 41 1.20 -1.33 6.48
C GLY A 41 1.43 -2.06 5.17
N ILE A 42 2.38 -1.60 4.37
CA ILE A 42 2.83 -2.26 3.14
C ILE A 42 3.93 -3.26 3.50
N ASP A 43 3.80 -4.50 3.04
CA ASP A 43 4.86 -5.50 3.12
C ASP A 43 5.84 -5.31 1.97
N HIS A 44 5.35 -5.47 0.74
CA HIS A 44 6.13 -5.30 -0.47
C HIS A 44 5.32 -4.67 -1.61
N ILE A 45 6.04 -4.09 -2.56
CA ILE A 45 5.56 -3.66 -3.87
C ILE A 45 6.31 -4.51 -4.89
N GLU A 46 5.63 -5.04 -5.90
CA GLU A 46 6.25 -5.89 -6.93
C GLU A 46 6.26 -5.19 -8.30
N MET A 47 7.39 -5.30 -9.00
CA MET A 47 7.54 -4.85 -10.37
C MET A 47 8.31 -5.89 -11.19
N ASN A 48 7.81 -6.17 -12.38
CA ASN A 48 8.48 -7.04 -13.34
C ASN A 48 9.24 -6.18 -14.37
N VAL A 49 10.49 -6.50 -14.64
CA VAL A 49 11.38 -5.71 -15.51
C VAL A 49 12.01 -6.56 -16.61
N ASP A 50 12.56 -5.89 -17.63
CA ASP A 50 13.32 -6.56 -18.70
C ASP A 50 14.73 -6.96 -18.25
N ASN A 51 15.38 -6.11 -17.43
CA ASN A 51 16.72 -6.33 -16.93
C ASN A 51 16.79 -6.10 -15.41
N MET A 52 16.74 -7.18 -14.64
CA MET A 52 16.73 -7.13 -13.18
C MET A 52 18.01 -6.56 -12.60
N GLU A 53 19.18 -6.96 -13.10
CA GLU A 53 20.45 -6.48 -12.53
C GLU A 53 20.67 -4.98 -12.78
N GLU A 54 20.25 -4.46 -13.93
CA GLU A 54 20.30 -3.02 -14.20
C GLU A 54 19.39 -2.23 -13.25
N MET A 55 18.15 -2.71 -13.05
CA MET A 55 17.21 -2.09 -12.10
C MET A 55 17.74 -2.18 -10.66
N VAL A 56 18.28 -3.32 -10.24
CA VAL A 56 18.89 -3.51 -8.91
C VAL A 56 20.06 -2.55 -8.71
N ALA A 57 20.95 -2.41 -9.69
CA ALA A 57 22.07 -1.47 -9.63
C ALA A 57 21.58 -0.01 -9.51
N PHE A 58 20.56 0.36 -10.28
CA PHE A 58 19.92 1.67 -10.19
C PHE A 58 19.32 1.93 -8.80
N LEU A 59 18.55 0.99 -8.26
CA LEU A 59 17.91 1.12 -6.95
C LEU A 59 18.93 1.17 -5.80
N LYS A 60 19.99 0.37 -5.86
CA LYS A 60 21.10 0.44 -4.90
C LYS A 60 21.76 1.82 -4.92
N LYS A 61 21.98 2.39 -6.10
CA LYS A 61 22.51 3.76 -6.24
C LYS A 61 21.55 4.81 -5.66
N ALA A 62 20.24 4.56 -5.70
CA ALA A 62 19.21 5.39 -5.08
C ALA A 62 19.07 5.18 -3.55
N GLY A 63 19.86 4.27 -2.95
CA GLY A 63 19.91 4.04 -1.50
C GLY A 63 19.11 2.84 -1.00
N PHE A 64 18.53 2.04 -1.90
CA PHE A 64 17.87 0.79 -1.51
C PHE A 64 18.92 -0.25 -1.08
N THR A 65 18.53 -1.11 -0.14
CA THR A 65 19.41 -2.19 0.34
C THR A 65 18.83 -3.53 -0.10
N GLU A 66 19.58 -4.31 -0.86
CA GLU A 66 19.18 -5.69 -1.20
C GLU A 66 19.11 -6.53 0.08
N THR A 67 17.98 -7.17 0.32
CA THR A 67 17.74 -8.00 1.51
C THR A 67 17.80 -9.48 1.20
N ARG A 68 17.32 -9.88 0.01
CA ARG A 68 17.24 -11.28 -0.37
C ARG A 68 17.12 -11.44 -1.87
N ARG A 69 17.55 -12.59 -2.37
CA ARG A 69 17.21 -13.10 -3.71
C ARG A 69 16.43 -14.40 -3.59
N THR A 70 15.48 -14.62 -4.50
CA THR A 70 14.67 -15.84 -4.53
C THR A 70 14.60 -16.40 -5.95
N GLU A 71 14.26 -17.68 -6.06
CA GLU A 71 13.97 -18.33 -7.34
C GLU A 71 12.49 -18.15 -7.76
N HIS A 72 11.72 -17.31 -7.05
CA HIS A 72 10.32 -17.03 -7.36
C HIS A 72 10.21 -16.41 -8.76
N THR A 73 9.22 -16.85 -9.56
CA THR A 73 8.91 -16.31 -10.90
C THR A 73 10.09 -16.17 -11.87
N GLY A 74 11.04 -17.12 -11.87
CA GLY A 74 12.22 -17.07 -12.75
C GLY A 74 13.40 -16.27 -12.17
N GLY A 75 13.25 -15.75 -10.95
CA GLY A 75 14.24 -14.98 -10.22
C GLY A 75 13.63 -13.67 -9.70
N SER A 76 13.75 -13.42 -8.39
CA SER A 76 13.40 -12.14 -7.79
C SER A 76 14.48 -11.60 -6.87
N VAL A 77 14.55 -10.27 -6.78
CA VAL A 77 15.40 -9.55 -5.82
C VAL A 77 14.52 -8.66 -4.97
N GLU A 78 14.57 -8.87 -3.65
CA GLU A 78 13.93 -8.02 -2.67
C GLU A 78 14.91 -6.93 -2.22
N LEU A 79 14.52 -5.66 -2.35
CA LEU A 79 15.28 -4.52 -1.86
C LEU A 79 14.45 -3.69 -0.87
N ARG A 80 15.00 -3.39 0.29
CA ARG A 80 14.35 -2.50 1.27
C ARG A 80 14.47 -1.04 0.86
N PHE A 81 13.36 -0.31 0.97
CA PHE A 81 13.34 1.14 0.83
C PHE A 81 14.29 1.82 1.84
N PRO A 82 14.88 2.98 1.48
CA PRO A 82 15.53 3.84 2.46
C PRO A 82 14.53 4.24 3.55
N GLY A 83 14.97 4.29 4.81
CA GLY A 83 14.11 4.70 5.93
C GLY A 83 14.08 3.74 7.12
N GLY A 84 14.88 2.67 7.11
CA GLY A 84 15.09 1.80 8.27
C GLY A 84 14.51 0.38 8.11
N PRO A 85 14.64 -0.48 9.13
CA PRO A 85 14.36 -1.91 9.03
C PRO A 85 12.88 -2.27 8.81
N ASP A 86 11.96 -1.35 9.11
CA ASP A 86 10.52 -1.56 8.91
C ASP A 86 9.98 -0.98 7.60
N ALA A 87 10.84 -0.31 6.82
CA ALA A 87 10.48 0.22 5.52
C ALA A 87 10.02 -0.90 4.57
N PRO A 88 9.10 -0.61 3.64
CA PRO A 88 8.61 -1.60 2.68
C PRO A 88 9.72 -2.25 1.87
N ILE A 89 9.43 -3.42 1.33
CA ILE A 89 10.26 -4.10 0.34
C ILE A 89 9.80 -3.70 -1.07
N PHE A 90 10.75 -3.52 -1.97
CA PHE A 90 10.54 -3.47 -3.40
C PHE A 90 11.05 -4.77 -3.99
N GLU A 91 10.15 -5.61 -4.48
CA GLU A 91 10.47 -6.87 -5.15
C GLU A 91 10.54 -6.64 -6.66
N ILE A 92 11.70 -6.98 -7.22
CA ILE A 92 11.98 -6.89 -8.65
C ILE A 92 12.03 -8.30 -9.22
N ASN A 93 11.11 -8.60 -10.13
CA ASN A 93 11.05 -9.86 -10.86
C ASN A 93 11.56 -9.67 -12.30
N GLN A 94 12.02 -10.76 -12.90
CA GLN A 94 12.28 -10.83 -14.34
C GLN A 94 11.63 -12.08 -14.92
N SER A 95 10.41 -11.90 -15.41
CA SER A 95 9.60 -12.94 -16.06
C SER A 95 9.10 -12.42 -17.41
N ASP A 96 9.15 -13.28 -18.43
CA ASP A 96 8.54 -12.99 -19.74
C ASP A 96 7.07 -13.42 -19.81
N ASP A 97 6.61 -14.20 -18.83
CA ASP A 97 5.23 -14.66 -18.72
C ASP A 97 4.32 -13.67 -17.97
N GLU A 98 4.90 -12.63 -17.35
CA GLU A 98 4.17 -11.58 -16.63
C GLU A 98 4.28 -10.22 -17.35
N PRO A 99 3.25 -9.35 -17.28
CA PRO A 99 3.34 -8.00 -17.84
C PRO A 99 4.53 -7.24 -17.25
N LYS A 100 5.19 -6.38 -18.03
CA LYS A 100 6.25 -5.50 -17.49
C LYS A 100 5.66 -4.33 -16.71
N GLY A 101 6.41 -3.81 -15.75
CA GLY A 101 6.01 -2.72 -14.86
C GLY A 101 5.37 -3.20 -13.56
N PHE A 102 4.64 -2.30 -12.89
CA PHE A 102 4.00 -2.55 -11.60
C PHE A 102 3.03 -3.73 -11.69
N GLN A 103 3.22 -4.71 -10.81
CA GLN A 103 2.36 -5.88 -10.71
C GLN A 103 1.30 -5.69 -9.63
N HIS A 104 1.76 -5.51 -8.39
CA HIS A 104 0.85 -5.43 -7.25
C HIS A 104 1.49 -4.82 -6.01
N ILE A 105 0.63 -4.46 -5.07
CA ILE A 105 1.01 -4.06 -3.71
C ILE A 105 0.53 -5.17 -2.75
N ALA A 106 1.37 -5.51 -1.78
CA ALA A 106 1.02 -6.42 -0.70
C ALA A 106 0.89 -5.66 0.63
N MET A 107 -0.27 -5.80 1.26
CA MET A 107 -0.53 -5.29 2.60
C MET A 107 -0.08 -6.31 3.66
N ARG A 108 0.63 -5.81 4.67
CA ARG A 108 1.21 -6.60 5.74
C ARG A 108 0.16 -6.97 6.77
N ALA A 109 -0.13 -8.26 6.89
CA ALA A 109 -0.99 -8.78 7.92
C ALA A 109 -0.25 -8.90 9.28
N THR A 110 -0.90 -8.47 10.36
CA THR A 110 -0.49 -8.83 11.74
C THR A 110 -0.99 -10.22 12.13
N ASP A 111 -2.13 -10.64 11.57
CA ASP A 111 -2.70 -11.98 11.65
C ASP A 111 -3.41 -12.27 10.32
N ILE A 112 -2.81 -13.15 9.50
CA ILE A 112 -3.30 -13.38 8.13
C ILE A 112 -4.59 -14.21 8.09
N ASP A 113 -4.79 -15.12 9.05
CA ASP A 113 -5.98 -15.96 9.11
C ASP A 113 -7.18 -15.11 9.56
N ALA A 114 -6.98 -14.28 10.58
CA ALA A 114 -8.01 -13.35 11.05
C ALA A 114 -8.32 -12.27 10.01
N ALA A 115 -7.30 -11.77 9.29
CA ALA A 115 -7.51 -10.88 8.14
C ALA A 115 -8.38 -11.57 7.09
N TYR A 116 -8.01 -12.77 6.64
CA TYR A 116 -8.73 -13.48 5.59
C TYR A 116 -10.21 -13.70 5.95
N LYS A 117 -10.50 -14.11 7.19
CA LYS A 117 -11.87 -14.24 7.69
C LYS A 117 -12.62 -12.91 7.67
N ASP A 118 -12.01 -11.83 8.14
CA ASP A 118 -12.61 -10.49 8.14
C ASP A 118 -12.94 -10.00 6.71
N TYR A 119 -12.06 -10.25 5.73
CA TYR A 119 -12.34 -9.91 4.33
C TYR A 119 -13.43 -10.80 3.70
N LEU A 120 -13.50 -12.08 4.06
CA LEU A 120 -14.61 -12.97 3.64
C LEU A 120 -15.96 -12.48 4.18
N GLU A 121 -16.05 -12.16 5.47
CA GLU A 121 -17.27 -11.66 6.10
C GLU A 121 -17.74 -10.33 5.51
N LYS A 122 -16.80 -9.51 5.02
CA LYS A 122 -17.07 -8.25 4.33
C LYS A 122 -17.45 -8.42 2.85
N GLY A 123 -17.44 -9.63 2.32
CA GLY A 123 -17.88 -9.93 0.96
C GLY A 123 -16.91 -9.51 -0.15
N PHE A 124 -15.61 -9.46 0.14
CA PHE A 124 -14.61 -9.20 -0.90
C PHE A 124 -14.49 -10.36 -1.89
N GLU A 125 -14.24 -10.04 -3.16
CA GLU A 125 -13.86 -11.02 -4.17
C GLU A 125 -12.37 -11.38 -4.06
N PHE A 126 -12.05 -12.65 -4.29
CA PHE A 126 -10.68 -13.17 -4.23
C PHE A 126 -10.24 -13.64 -5.61
N ILE A 127 -9.12 -13.13 -6.09
CA ILE A 127 -8.39 -13.73 -7.21
C ILE A 127 -7.82 -15.08 -6.77
N ARG A 128 -7.32 -15.13 -5.53
CA ARG A 128 -6.79 -16.35 -4.93
C ARG A 128 -7.09 -16.38 -3.43
N PRO A 129 -7.63 -17.50 -2.92
CA PRO A 129 -7.83 -17.67 -1.49
C PRO A 129 -6.49 -17.78 -0.74
N LEU A 130 -6.57 -17.75 0.59
CA LEU A 130 -5.40 -17.91 1.45
C LEU A 130 -4.71 -19.26 1.23
N HIS A 131 -3.40 -19.20 0.97
CA HIS A 131 -2.55 -20.38 0.96
C HIS A 131 -2.44 -20.99 2.37
N GLU A 132 -2.69 -22.30 2.46
CA GLU A 132 -2.55 -23.06 3.71
C GLU A 132 -1.10 -23.04 4.22
N GLN A 133 -0.13 -23.16 3.30
CA GLN A 133 1.29 -23.15 3.59
C GLN A 133 1.97 -21.92 2.96
N PRO A 134 3.13 -21.49 3.48
CA PRO A 134 3.93 -20.45 2.83
C PRO A 134 4.21 -20.80 1.35
N THR A 135 4.11 -19.78 0.50
CA THR A 135 4.47 -19.88 -0.93
C THR A 135 5.99 -19.95 -1.10
N SER A 136 6.48 -20.04 -2.34
CA SER A 136 7.93 -20.06 -2.60
C SER A 136 8.67 -18.78 -2.20
N SER A 137 7.96 -17.66 -2.02
CA SER A 137 8.55 -16.47 -1.40
C SER A 137 8.82 -16.64 0.10
N GLY A 138 8.23 -17.65 0.75
CA GLY A 138 8.26 -17.86 2.20
C GLY A 138 7.12 -17.13 2.94
N ARG A 139 6.23 -16.44 2.22
CA ARG A 139 5.05 -15.76 2.79
C ARG A 139 3.80 -16.62 2.63
N ARG A 140 2.93 -16.63 3.64
CA ARG A 140 1.51 -16.96 3.40
C ARG A 140 0.84 -15.73 2.79
N VAL A 141 -0.01 -15.95 1.79
CA VAL A 141 -0.65 -14.85 1.04
C VAL A 141 -2.08 -15.20 0.64
N PHE A 142 -2.91 -14.18 0.47
CA PHE A 142 -4.15 -14.23 -0.32
C PHE A 142 -4.27 -12.99 -1.21
N ASN A 143 -5.04 -13.09 -2.28
CA ASN A 143 -5.17 -12.02 -3.28
C ASN A 143 -6.62 -11.61 -3.42
N LEU A 144 -6.92 -10.37 -3.04
CA LEU A 144 -8.20 -9.74 -3.35
C LEU A 144 -8.22 -9.31 -4.81
N LYS A 145 -9.43 -9.32 -5.38
CA LYS A 145 -9.72 -8.75 -6.69
C LYS A 145 -10.20 -7.32 -6.50
N ASP A 146 -9.48 -6.37 -7.06
CA ASP A 146 -9.91 -4.98 -7.05
C ASP A 146 -11.01 -4.73 -8.12
N PRO A 147 -11.61 -3.53 -8.16
CA PRO A 147 -12.64 -3.19 -9.15
C PRO A 147 -12.19 -3.29 -10.61
N GLU A 148 -10.89 -3.16 -10.88
CA GLU A 148 -10.26 -3.27 -12.20
C GLU A 148 -9.81 -4.71 -12.51
N GLY A 149 -10.13 -5.67 -11.63
CA GLY A 149 -9.74 -7.06 -11.74
C GLY A 149 -8.27 -7.35 -11.43
N LYS A 150 -7.55 -6.39 -10.83
CA LYS A 150 -6.13 -6.52 -10.44
C LYS A 150 -5.97 -7.06 -9.03
N LYS A 151 -4.75 -7.52 -8.75
CA LYS A 151 -4.36 -8.16 -7.50
C LYS A 151 -4.02 -7.09 -6.46
N LEU A 152 -4.76 -7.10 -5.35
CA LEU A 152 -4.31 -6.53 -4.08
C LEU A 152 -3.96 -7.68 -3.13
N GLN A 153 -2.69 -7.82 -2.80
CA GLN A 153 -2.24 -8.94 -1.98
C GLN A 153 -2.28 -8.59 -0.49
N ILE A 154 -2.55 -9.59 0.33
CA ILE A 154 -2.28 -9.56 1.77
C ILE A 154 -1.24 -10.65 2.05
N SER A 155 -0.19 -10.31 2.78
CA SER A 155 0.92 -11.22 3.07
C SER A 155 1.35 -11.18 4.54
N THR A 156 1.92 -12.29 4.99
CA THR A 156 2.75 -12.30 6.20
C THR A 156 4.07 -11.57 5.94
N ARG A 157 4.61 -10.90 6.96
CA ARG A 157 5.95 -10.30 6.90
C ARG A 157 7.02 -11.38 6.98
N ILE A 158 8.06 -11.28 6.14
CA ILE A 158 9.34 -11.96 6.38
C ILE A 158 10.24 -11.01 7.19
N PRO A 159 10.70 -11.39 8.39
CA PRO A 159 11.75 -10.66 9.09
C PRO A 159 12.99 -10.62 8.19
N GLY A 160 13.45 -9.42 7.86
CA GLY A 160 14.71 -9.21 7.12
C GLY A 160 15.76 -8.57 8.01
#